data_AF-A0A178ZGG1-F1
#
_entry.id   AF-A0A178ZGG1-F1
#
_cell.length_a   1.000
_cell.length_b   1.000
_cell.length_c   1.000
_cell.angle_alpha   90.00
_cell.angle_beta   90.00
_cell.angle_gamma   90.00
#
_symmetry.space_group_name_H-M   'P 1'
#
loop_
_entity.id
_entity.type
_entity.pdbx_description
1 polymer ?
#
loop_
_entity_poly.entity_id
_entity_poly.type
_entity_poly.pdbx_seq_one_letter_code
_entity_poly.pdbx_strand_id
1 'polypeptide(L)'
;MASKRPLVGEHENARVEKRSFAACDDIVAVTVGRDKLQHLVHESVLCKSPFFDKCLHSGMREQLQKAINLPEDDPEGFAIVVEWLYSGTVPQKCGWRCLLRAYNAAQKFCMPDLQNALVDLFRTEMTPASLSPNWVSYIWGHTADGCQLRKLVLDIFYYHISKDPTTYRDYGVGVEEGEYYAVQMERLMCKTQLAMALFWRFADRSDRPSKEPAKMKGCVYHVHEDGNKCT
;
A
#
# COMPACT_ATOMS: atom_id res chain seq x y z
N MET A 1 52.97 -57.09 24.54
CA MET A 1 52.73 -55.64 24.61
C MET A 1 52.92 -55.09 23.20
N ALA A 2 51.83 -55.06 22.42
CA ALA A 2 51.08 -53.86 22.00
C ALA A 2 51.90 -53.00 21.00
N SER A 3 51.84 -53.27 19.69
CA SER A 3 50.80 -52.81 18.73
C SER A 3 50.52 -51.32 18.83
N LYS A 4 50.91 -50.56 17.78
CA LYS A 4 50.15 -49.40 17.30
C LYS A 4 50.48 -49.11 15.84
N ARG A 5 49.38 -49.04 15.07
CA ARG A 5 49.23 -48.88 13.62
C ARG A 5 49.68 -47.49 13.15
N PRO A 6 50.00 -47.32 11.85
CA PRO A 6 50.23 -46.00 11.29
C PRO A 6 48.90 -45.25 11.14
N LEU A 7 48.86 -43.99 11.60
CA LEU A 7 47.73 -43.09 11.40
C LEU A 7 47.87 -42.45 10.01
N VAL A 8 46.83 -42.68 9.22
CA VAL A 8 46.58 -42.13 7.88
C VAL A 8 46.45 -40.61 8.00
N GLY A 9 47.27 -39.88 7.24
CA GLY A 9 47.16 -38.44 7.08
C GLY A 9 45.83 -38.06 6.43
N GLU A 10 45.17 -37.09 7.06
CA GLU A 10 43.89 -36.52 6.66
C GLU A 10 44.04 -35.84 5.29
N HIS A 11 43.39 -36.40 4.27
CA HIS A 11 43.09 -35.65 3.06
C HIS A 11 41.96 -34.67 3.39
N GLU A 12 42.29 -33.39 3.47
CA GLU A 12 41.35 -32.26 3.39
C GLU A 12 40.45 -32.44 2.17
N ASN A 13 39.25 -32.96 2.41
CA ASN A 13 38.21 -32.98 1.39
C ASN A 13 37.38 -31.71 1.56
N ALA A 14 37.91 -30.61 1.02
CA ALA A 14 37.17 -29.37 0.83
C ALA A 14 35.96 -29.68 -0.08
N ARG A 15 34.83 -30.02 0.54
CA ARG A 15 33.52 -30.02 -0.12
C ARG A 15 33.22 -28.57 -0.48
N VAL A 16 33.64 -28.20 -1.68
CA VAL A 16 33.04 -27.08 -2.42
C VAL A 16 31.54 -27.35 -2.43
N GLU A 17 30.78 -26.58 -1.65
CA GLU A 17 29.33 -26.49 -1.80
C GLU A 17 29.07 -26.06 -3.24
N LYS A 18 28.74 -27.05 -4.08
CA LYS A 18 28.11 -26.78 -5.37
C LYS A 18 26.77 -26.16 -5.05
N ARG A 19 26.70 -24.83 -5.03
CA ARG A 19 25.43 -24.10 -5.13
C ARG A 19 24.77 -24.56 -6.41
N SER A 20 23.81 -25.46 -6.26
CA SER A 20 22.88 -25.84 -7.31
C SER A 20 22.22 -24.56 -7.81
N PHE A 21 22.48 -24.19 -9.07
CA PHE A 21 21.80 -23.10 -9.76
C PHE A 21 20.37 -23.45 -10.17
N ALA A 22 19.86 -24.60 -9.73
CA ALA A 22 18.46 -25.01 -9.85
C ALA A 22 17.91 -25.32 -8.46
N ALA A 23 17.59 -24.30 -7.68
CA ALA A 23 16.58 -24.45 -6.65
C ALA A 23 15.24 -24.46 -7.38
N CYS A 24 14.48 -25.55 -7.25
CA CYS A 24 13.07 -25.55 -7.61
C CYS A 24 12.42 -24.53 -6.68
N ASP A 25 12.07 -23.35 -7.19
CA ASP A 25 11.40 -22.34 -6.40
C ASP A 25 9.98 -22.83 -6.13
N ASP A 26 9.70 -23.15 -4.87
CA ASP A 26 8.42 -23.69 -4.44
C ASP A 26 7.28 -22.74 -4.84
N ILE A 27 6.12 -23.31 -5.15
CA ILE A 27 4.91 -22.55 -5.42
C ILE A 27 4.03 -22.59 -4.17
N VAL A 28 3.71 -21.41 -3.66
CA VAL A 28 2.81 -21.21 -2.52
C VAL A 28 1.42 -20.87 -3.03
N ALA A 29 0.41 -21.59 -2.51
CA ALA A 29 -0.98 -21.28 -2.78
C ALA A 29 -1.51 -20.22 -1.81
N VAL A 30 -1.85 -19.03 -2.31
CA VAL A 30 -2.46 -17.95 -1.52
C VAL A 30 -3.94 -17.86 -1.86
N THR A 31 -4.81 -18.10 -0.88
CA THR A 31 -6.28 -18.03 -1.04
C THR A 31 -6.79 -16.73 -0.43
N VAL A 32 -7.44 -15.89 -1.21
CA VAL A 32 -7.79 -14.51 -0.84
C VAL A 32 -9.29 -14.26 -0.90
N GLY A 33 -9.79 -13.53 0.09
CA GLY A 33 -11.16 -13.06 0.17
C GLY A 33 -12.19 -14.15 0.46
N ARG A 34 -13.44 -13.72 0.61
CA ARG A 34 -14.58 -14.60 0.91
C ARG A 34 -14.88 -15.58 -0.21
N ASP A 35 -14.64 -15.16 -1.45
CA ASP A 35 -14.81 -15.97 -2.65
C ASP A 35 -13.65 -16.97 -2.85
N LYS A 36 -12.64 -16.94 -1.96
CA LYS A 36 -11.49 -17.87 -1.96
C LYS A 36 -10.75 -17.89 -3.29
N LEU A 37 -10.46 -16.72 -3.86
CA LEU A 37 -9.67 -16.63 -5.09
C LEU A 37 -8.26 -17.14 -4.82
N GLN A 38 -7.81 -18.12 -5.59
CA GLN A 38 -6.51 -18.75 -5.40
C GLN A 38 -5.46 -18.15 -6.35
N HIS A 39 -4.33 -17.76 -5.78
CA HIS A 39 -3.13 -17.32 -6.49
C HIS A 39 -2.01 -18.33 -6.24
N LEU A 40 -1.34 -18.76 -7.32
CA LEU A 40 -0.15 -19.59 -7.24
C LEU A 40 1.05 -18.67 -7.46
N VAL A 41 1.86 -18.47 -6.42
CA VAL A 41 2.97 -17.51 -6.43
C VAL A 41 4.25 -18.22 -6.01
N HIS A 42 5.35 -17.92 -6.70
CA HIS A 42 6.68 -18.38 -6.32
C HIS A 42 7.04 -17.90 -4.91
N GLU A 43 7.53 -18.81 -4.07
CA GLU A 43 7.95 -18.51 -2.70
C GLU A 43 9.00 -17.40 -2.67
N SER A 44 10.01 -17.48 -3.53
CA SER A 44 11.05 -16.45 -3.64
C SER A 44 10.50 -15.07 -3.99
N VAL A 45 9.40 -15.01 -4.74
CA VAL A 45 8.72 -13.78 -5.13
C VAL A 45 7.87 -13.25 -3.98
N LEU A 46 7.12 -14.13 -3.31
CA LEU A 46 6.25 -13.77 -2.21
C LEU A 46 7.06 -13.26 -1.00
N CYS A 47 8.20 -13.89 -0.70
CA CYS A 47 9.11 -13.51 0.38
C CYS A 47 9.85 -12.18 0.16
N LYS A 48 9.70 -11.51 -1.00
CA LYS A 48 10.11 -10.10 -1.12
C LYS A 48 9.28 -9.18 -0.21
N SER A 49 8.09 -9.61 0.21
CA SER A 49 7.33 -8.96 1.28
C SER A 49 7.82 -9.45 2.64
N PRO A 50 8.20 -8.55 3.57
CA PRO A 50 8.57 -8.92 4.93
C PRO A 50 7.47 -9.66 5.70
N PHE A 51 6.20 -9.42 5.35
CA PHE A 51 5.06 -10.13 5.95
C PHE A 51 5.07 -11.61 5.55
N PHE A 52 5.13 -11.88 4.24
CA PHE A 52 5.07 -13.26 3.75
C PHE A 52 6.35 -14.04 4.04
N ASP A 53 7.51 -13.38 4.02
CA ASP A 53 8.76 -13.98 4.48
C ASP A 53 8.64 -14.52 5.91
N LYS A 54 8.10 -13.70 6.83
CA LYS A 54 7.83 -14.14 8.20
C LYS A 54 6.80 -15.26 8.24
N CYS A 55 5.69 -15.17 7.49
CA CYS A 55 4.67 -16.22 7.48
C CYS A 55 5.22 -17.59 7.06
N LEU A 56 6.11 -17.62 6.08
CA LEU A 56 6.64 -18.87 5.51
C LEU A 56 7.89 -19.40 6.24
N HIS A 57 8.57 -18.58 7.03
CA HIS A 57 9.82 -18.96 7.70
C HIS A 57 9.76 -18.95 9.24
N SER A 58 8.62 -18.64 9.86
CA SER A 58 8.50 -18.55 11.33
C SER A 58 8.19 -19.87 12.04
N GLY A 59 8.19 -21.02 11.36
CA GLY A 59 7.83 -22.32 11.96
C GLY A 59 6.32 -22.56 12.14
N MET A 60 5.48 -21.72 11.54
CA MET A 60 4.02 -21.79 11.66
C MET A 60 3.39 -22.77 10.64
N ARG A 61 2.06 -22.93 10.71
CA ARG A 61 1.30 -23.89 9.86
C ARG A 61 1.52 -23.63 8.36
N GLU A 62 1.65 -22.37 7.99
CA GLU A 62 1.86 -21.90 6.63
C GLU A 62 3.15 -22.46 6.02
N GLN A 63 4.23 -22.54 6.80
CA GLN A 63 5.50 -23.14 6.38
C GLN A 63 5.34 -24.62 6.04
N LEU A 64 4.58 -25.35 6.86
CA LEU A 64 4.36 -26.80 6.67
C LEU A 64 3.40 -27.10 5.52
N GLN A 65 2.37 -26.26 5.34
CA GLN A 65 1.32 -26.48 4.35
C GLN A 65 1.63 -25.85 2.99
N LYS A 66 2.64 -24.97 2.91
CA LYS A 66 2.97 -24.16 1.71
C LYS A 66 1.73 -23.47 1.14
N ALA A 67 0.86 -23.01 2.03
CA ALA A 67 -0.40 -22.37 1.70
C ALA A 67 -0.72 -21.27 2.72
N ILE A 68 -1.24 -20.15 2.22
CA ILE A 68 -1.62 -18.99 3.01
C ILE A 68 -3.09 -18.67 2.75
N ASN A 69 -3.84 -18.43 3.82
CA ASN A 69 -5.26 -18.07 3.73
C ASN A 69 -5.47 -16.64 4.24
N LEU A 70 -6.06 -15.80 3.39
CA LEU A 70 -6.28 -14.37 3.58
C LEU A 70 -7.78 -14.04 3.40
N PRO A 71 -8.69 -14.58 4.24
CA PRO A 71 -10.14 -14.52 4.00
C PRO A 71 -10.73 -13.11 4.09
N GLU A 72 -10.07 -12.20 4.81
CA GLU A 72 -10.52 -10.81 5.01
C GLU A 72 -9.90 -9.82 4.02
N ASP A 73 -8.99 -10.29 3.17
CA ASP A 73 -8.31 -9.45 2.19
C ASP A 73 -9.09 -9.37 0.88
N ASP A 74 -8.89 -8.25 0.17
CA ASP A 74 -9.52 -8.00 -1.12
C ASP A 74 -8.70 -8.63 -2.26
N PRO A 75 -9.29 -9.51 -3.09
CA PRO A 75 -8.57 -10.18 -4.17
C PRO A 75 -7.99 -9.23 -5.23
N GLU A 76 -8.66 -8.10 -5.52
CA GLU A 76 -8.18 -7.10 -6.47
C GLU A 76 -6.95 -6.36 -5.91
N GLY A 77 -6.99 -6.01 -4.61
CA GLY A 77 -5.84 -5.44 -3.91
C GLY A 77 -4.64 -6.39 -3.88
N PHE A 78 -4.88 -7.68 -3.62
CA PHE A 78 -3.81 -8.69 -3.61
C PHE A 78 -3.24 -8.96 -5.01
N ALA A 79 -4.06 -8.93 -6.07
CA ALA A 79 -3.56 -9.08 -7.44
C ALA A 79 -2.49 -8.03 -7.78
N ILE A 80 -2.69 -6.78 -7.34
CA ILE A 80 -1.71 -5.69 -7.53
C ILE A 80 -0.43 -5.94 -6.72
N VAL A 81 -0.56 -6.50 -5.51
CA VAL A 81 0.61 -6.90 -4.71
C VAL A 81 1.43 -7.94 -5.47
N VAL A 82 0.79 -8.97 -6.03
CA VAL A 82 1.47 -10.00 -6.83
C VAL A 82 2.13 -9.39 -8.07
N GLU A 83 1.41 -8.56 -8.83
CA GLU A 83 1.95 -7.87 -10.01
C GLU A 83 3.19 -7.04 -9.66
N TRP A 84 3.14 -6.29 -8.55
CA TRP A 84 4.28 -5.52 -8.05
C TRP A 84 5.47 -6.42 -7.69
N LEU A 85 5.24 -7.53 -6.98
CA LEU A 85 6.31 -8.45 -6.57
C LEU A 85 7.06 -9.05 -7.76
N TYR A 86 6.38 -9.25 -8.90
CA TYR A 86 7.01 -9.71 -10.14
C TYR A 86 7.65 -8.59 -10.96
N SER A 87 6.94 -7.49 -11.17
CA SER A 87 7.31 -6.47 -12.16
C SER A 87 8.06 -5.26 -11.59
N GLY A 88 7.90 -4.99 -10.29
CA GLY A 88 8.33 -3.74 -9.67
C GLY A 88 7.55 -2.50 -10.12
N THR A 89 6.37 -2.68 -10.75
CA THR A 89 5.55 -1.59 -11.27
C THR A 89 4.09 -1.73 -10.82
N VAL A 90 3.39 -0.59 -10.72
CA VAL A 90 1.95 -0.55 -10.45
C VAL A 90 1.16 -0.54 -11.77
N PRO A 91 -0.09 -1.06 -11.79
CA PRO A 91 -0.89 -1.06 -13.01
C PRO A 91 -1.16 0.37 -13.51
N GLN A 92 -1.05 0.58 -14.83
CA GLN A 92 -1.31 1.89 -15.44
C GLN A 92 -2.79 2.29 -15.45
N LYS A 93 -3.71 1.31 -15.34
CA LYS A 93 -5.16 1.55 -15.38
C LYS A 93 -5.81 0.89 -14.18
N CYS A 94 -6.10 1.68 -13.16
CA CYS A 94 -6.75 1.23 -11.94
C CYS A 94 -7.52 2.42 -11.36
N GLY A 95 -8.82 2.21 -11.10
CA GLY A 95 -9.64 3.26 -10.47
C GLY A 95 -9.24 3.49 -9.02
N TRP A 96 -9.64 4.62 -8.44
CA TRP A 96 -9.25 4.98 -7.06
C TRP A 96 -9.59 3.92 -6.00
N ARG A 97 -10.67 3.14 -6.18
CA ARG A 97 -11.03 2.04 -5.26
C ARG A 97 -10.02 0.90 -5.32
N CYS A 98 -9.60 0.55 -6.53
CA CYS A 98 -8.57 -0.44 -6.80
C CYS A 98 -7.23 0.02 -6.21
N LEU A 99 -6.86 1.29 -6.39
CA LEU A 99 -5.64 1.87 -5.78
C LEU A 99 -5.71 1.88 -4.24
N LEU A 100 -6.86 2.21 -3.67
CA LEU A 100 -7.07 2.21 -2.22
C LEU A 100 -6.91 0.81 -1.63
N ARG A 101 -7.52 -0.21 -2.26
CA ARG A 101 -7.38 -1.62 -1.84
C ARG A 101 -5.92 -2.06 -1.89
N ALA A 102 -5.23 -1.75 -2.98
CA ALA A 102 -3.81 -2.06 -3.12
C ALA A 102 -2.96 -1.33 -2.08
N TYR A 103 -3.25 -0.07 -1.77
CA TYR A 103 -2.51 0.71 -0.77
C TYR A 103 -2.66 0.07 0.63
N ASN A 104 -3.88 -0.32 0.99
CA ASN A 104 -4.14 -1.02 2.25
C ASN A 104 -3.47 -2.39 2.31
N ALA A 105 -3.49 -3.15 1.21
CA ALA A 105 -2.79 -4.42 1.10
C ALA A 105 -1.27 -4.23 1.28
N ALA A 106 -0.68 -3.26 0.58
CA ALA A 106 0.73 -2.91 0.70
C ALA A 106 1.11 -2.51 2.12
N GLN A 107 0.24 -1.75 2.81
CA GLN A 107 0.44 -1.42 4.22
C GLN A 107 0.41 -2.67 5.11
N LYS A 108 -0.60 -3.53 4.95
CA LYS A 108 -0.74 -4.77 5.72
C LYS A 108 0.45 -5.71 5.53
N PHE A 109 0.95 -5.83 4.30
CA PHE A 109 2.06 -6.72 3.95
C PHE A 109 3.44 -6.09 4.13
N CYS A 110 3.52 -4.95 4.83
CA CYS A 110 4.76 -4.24 5.14
C CYS A 110 5.59 -3.88 3.88
N MET A 111 4.93 -3.33 2.87
CA MET A 111 5.54 -2.98 1.57
C MET A 111 5.53 -1.45 1.36
N PRO A 112 6.47 -0.70 1.97
CA PRO A 112 6.52 0.76 1.85
C PRO A 112 6.77 1.23 0.41
N ASP A 113 7.61 0.52 -0.37
CA ASP A 113 7.88 0.91 -1.76
C ASP A 113 6.63 0.83 -2.65
N LEU A 114 5.80 -0.20 -2.44
CA LEU A 114 4.51 -0.30 -3.13
C LEU A 114 3.53 0.79 -2.65
N GLN A 115 3.49 1.10 -1.35
CA GLN A 115 2.71 2.25 -0.86
C GLN A 115 3.16 3.57 -1.53
N ASN A 116 4.47 3.77 -1.69
CA ASN A 116 5.06 4.96 -2.30
C ASN A 116 4.72 5.06 -3.79
N ALA A 117 4.78 3.95 -4.53
CA ALA A 117 4.37 3.92 -5.93
C ALA A 117 2.86 4.19 -6.10
N LEU A 118 2.02 3.61 -5.25
CA LEU A 118 0.57 3.78 -5.30
C LEU A 118 0.13 5.20 -4.92
N VAL A 119 0.77 5.82 -3.93
CA VAL A 119 0.45 7.20 -3.53
C VAL A 119 0.92 8.21 -4.58
N ASP A 120 2.04 7.95 -5.28
CA ASP A 120 2.45 8.74 -6.43
C ASP A 120 1.46 8.62 -7.59
N LEU A 121 0.99 7.40 -7.89
CA LEU A 121 -0.05 7.18 -8.89
C LEU A 121 -1.36 7.89 -8.50
N PHE A 122 -1.78 7.84 -7.24
CA PHE A 122 -2.89 8.64 -6.74
C PHE A 122 -2.67 10.15 -6.95
N ARG A 123 -1.45 10.63 -6.70
CA ARG A 123 -1.11 12.05 -6.83
C ARG A 123 -1.14 12.54 -8.28
N THR A 124 -0.83 11.67 -9.24
CA THR A 124 -0.83 12.00 -10.67
C THR A 124 -2.20 11.85 -11.32
N GLU A 125 -2.95 10.80 -10.95
CA GLU A 125 -4.23 10.49 -11.57
C GLU A 125 -5.40 11.31 -10.99
N MET A 126 -5.31 11.73 -9.73
CA MET A 126 -6.37 12.52 -9.11
C MET A 126 -6.26 13.99 -9.48
N THR A 127 -7.23 14.48 -10.25
CA THR A 127 -7.40 15.93 -10.42
C THR A 127 -8.12 16.52 -9.20
N PRO A 128 -7.88 17.79 -8.85
CA PRO A 128 -8.63 18.44 -7.76
C PRO A 128 -10.16 18.36 -7.94
N ALA A 129 -10.64 18.41 -9.18
CA ALA A 129 -12.07 18.34 -9.51
C ALA A 129 -12.68 16.93 -9.36
N SER A 130 -11.86 15.86 -9.26
CA SER A 130 -12.37 14.49 -9.16
C SER A 130 -12.67 14.02 -7.74
N LEU A 131 -12.32 14.79 -6.70
CA LEU A 131 -12.50 14.38 -5.30
C LEU A 131 -13.79 14.98 -4.68
N SER A 132 -14.83 14.15 -4.63
CA SER A 132 -16.06 14.46 -3.87
C SER A 132 -15.85 14.32 -2.36
N PRO A 133 -16.64 15.03 -1.51
CA PRO A 133 -16.54 14.86 -0.06
C PRO A 133 -16.85 13.43 0.39
N ASN A 134 -17.72 12.68 -0.31
CA ASN A 134 -17.95 11.25 -0.05
C ASN A 134 -16.70 10.40 -0.28
N TRP A 135 -15.93 10.67 -1.34
CA TRP A 135 -14.70 9.92 -1.60
C TRP A 135 -13.66 10.18 -0.52
N VAL A 136 -13.46 11.45 -0.14
CA VAL A 136 -12.58 11.84 0.98
C VAL A 136 -13.00 11.11 2.26
N SER A 137 -14.30 11.17 2.56
CA SER A 137 -14.94 10.46 3.67
C SER A 137 -14.73 8.96 3.66
N TYR A 138 -14.77 8.35 2.47
CA TYR A 138 -14.62 6.91 2.29
C TYR A 138 -13.16 6.50 2.47
N ILE A 139 -12.23 7.18 1.81
CA ILE A 139 -10.79 6.93 1.93
C ILE A 139 -10.35 7.09 3.39
N TRP A 140 -10.78 8.15 4.06
CA TRP A 140 -10.50 8.35 5.50
C TRP A 140 -10.97 7.17 6.34
N GLY A 141 -12.20 6.69 6.14
CA GLY A 141 -12.75 5.58 6.93
C GLY A 141 -12.18 4.20 6.60
N HIS A 142 -11.45 4.05 5.50
CA HIS A 142 -10.93 2.75 5.02
C HIS A 142 -9.40 2.71 4.93
N THR A 143 -8.70 3.66 5.53
CA THR A 143 -7.23 3.68 5.62
C THR A 143 -6.81 3.75 7.08
N ALA A 144 -5.54 3.47 7.38
CA ALA A 144 -5.05 3.64 8.75
C ALA A 144 -4.88 5.12 9.13
N ASP A 145 -4.97 5.39 10.44
CA ASP A 145 -4.75 6.73 10.97
C ASP A 145 -3.33 7.23 10.66
N GLY A 146 -3.25 8.49 10.21
CA GLY A 146 -1.98 9.14 9.89
C GLY A 146 -1.28 8.64 8.61
N CYS A 147 -1.86 7.73 7.83
CA CYS A 147 -1.21 7.24 6.61
C CYS A 147 -1.02 8.35 5.57
N GLN A 148 -0.03 8.18 4.70
CA GLN A 148 0.32 9.21 3.72
C GLN A 148 -0.78 9.43 2.67
N LEU A 149 -1.55 8.40 2.34
CA LEU A 149 -2.70 8.54 1.44
C LEU A 149 -3.77 9.49 2.00
N ARG A 150 -4.06 9.44 3.32
CA ARG A 150 -4.97 10.41 3.95
C ARG A 150 -4.43 11.83 3.84
N LYS A 151 -3.13 12.02 4.11
CA LYS A 151 -2.47 13.33 4.00
C LYS A 151 -2.59 13.88 2.58
N LEU A 152 -2.28 13.08 1.56
CA LEU A 152 -2.41 13.46 0.14
C LEU A 152 -3.84 13.88 -0.20
N VAL A 153 -4.82 13.04 0.12
CA VAL A 153 -6.23 13.28 -0.23
C VAL A 153 -6.75 14.55 0.42
N LEU A 154 -6.41 14.80 1.69
CA LEU A 154 -6.80 16.03 2.37
C LEU A 154 -6.12 17.26 1.80
N ASP A 155 -4.86 17.17 1.38
CA ASP A 155 -4.14 18.28 0.75
C ASP A 155 -4.73 18.63 -0.61
N ILE A 156 -5.10 17.63 -1.42
CA ILE A 156 -5.79 17.86 -2.71
C ILE A 156 -7.15 18.51 -2.45
N PHE A 157 -7.92 17.98 -1.50
CA PHE A 157 -9.26 18.46 -1.19
C PHE A 157 -9.25 19.89 -0.63
N TYR A 158 -8.34 20.20 0.30
CA TYR A 158 -8.09 21.56 0.78
C TYR A 158 -7.80 22.52 -0.38
N TYR A 159 -6.92 22.12 -1.31
CA TYR A 159 -6.55 22.95 -2.43
C TYR A 159 -7.72 23.23 -3.38
N HIS A 160 -8.59 22.23 -3.59
CA HIS A 160 -9.79 22.40 -4.41
C HIS A 160 -10.82 23.33 -3.73
N ILE A 161 -11.16 23.11 -2.46
CA ILE A 161 -12.05 24.01 -1.70
C ILE A 161 -11.52 25.44 -1.69
N SER A 162 -10.20 25.60 -1.54
CA SER A 162 -9.57 26.94 -1.53
C SER A 162 -9.69 27.67 -2.86
N LYS A 163 -9.79 26.93 -3.98
CA LYS A 163 -9.97 27.49 -5.33
C LYS A 163 -11.43 27.74 -5.68
N ASP A 164 -12.30 26.81 -5.29
CA ASP A 164 -13.73 26.83 -5.60
C ASP A 164 -14.56 26.44 -4.36
N PRO A 165 -14.74 27.37 -3.40
CA PRO A 165 -15.50 27.10 -2.19
C PRO A 165 -17.01 27.04 -2.44
N THR A 166 -17.51 27.65 -3.51
CA THR A 166 -18.94 27.70 -3.87
C THR A 166 -19.48 26.30 -4.16
N THR A 167 -18.70 25.47 -4.85
CA THR A 167 -19.02 24.06 -5.13
C THR A 167 -19.36 23.21 -3.90
N TYR A 168 -18.88 23.59 -2.71
CA TYR A 168 -19.09 22.85 -1.46
C TYR A 168 -20.02 23.55 -0.47
N ARG A 169 -20.51 24.74 -0.82
CA ARG A 169 -21.34 25.60 0.04
C ARG A 169 -22.74 25.77 -0.52
N ASP A 170 -22.83 26.03 -1.82
CA ASP A 170 -24.06 26.47 -2.42
C ASP A 170 -24.87 25.25 -2.88
N TYR A 171 -26.13 25.20 -2.45
CA TYR A 171 -27.12 24.28 -2.96
C TYR A 171 -27.53 24.79 -4.36
N GLY A 172 -26.80 24.38 -5.39
CA GLY A 172 -27.00 24.90 -6.74
C GLY A 172 -28.42 24.64 -7.24
N VAL A 173 -29.23 25.71 -7.37
CA VAL A 173 -30.50 25.64 -8.08
C VAL A 173 -30.19 25.48 -9.58
N GLY A 174 -30.52 24.32 -10.16
CA GLY A 174 -30.49 24.11 -11.62
C GLY A 174 -29.30 23.34 -12.18
N VAL A 175 -28.51 22.65 -11.35
CA VAL A 175 -27.55 21.64 -11.82
C VAL A 175 -27.88 20.34 -11.07
N GLU A 176 -28.38 19.32 -11.77
CA GLU A 176 -28.75 18.02 -11.18
C GLU A 176 -27.59 17.36 -10.39
N GLU A 177 -26.34 17.81 -10.57
CA GLU A 177 -25.16 17.34 -9.85
C GLU A 177 -24.70 18.26 -8.69
N GLY A 178 -25.10 19.55 -8.68
CA GLY A 178 -24.65 20.55 -7.69
C GLY A 178 -25.29 20.40 -6.32
N GLU A 179 -26.49 19.82 -6.24
CA GLU A 179 -27.16 19.48 -4.98
C GLU A 179 -26.42 18.40 -4.18
N TYR A 180 -25.43 17.72 -4.79
CA TYR A 180 -24.78 16.54 -4.21
C TYR A 180 -23.60 16.90 -3.27
N TYR A 181 -22.77 17.91 -3.58
CA TYR A 181 -21.52 18.13 -2.84
C TYR A 181 -21.68 18.93 -1.54
N ALA A 182 -22.55 19.94 -1.48
CA ALA A 182 -22.84 20.65 -0.23
C ALA A 182 -23.38 19.71 0.85
N VAL A 183 -24.36 18.86 0.50
CA VAL A 183 -24.91 17.83 1.41
C VAL A 183 -23.85 16.83 1.87
N GLN A 184 -22.96 16.40 0.98
CA GLN A 184 -21.86 15.52 1.37
C GLN A 184 -20.84 16.21 2.26
N MET A 185 -20.60 17.50 2.03
CA MET A 185 -19.73 18.29 2.86
C MET A 185 -20.29 18.38 4.28
N GLU A 186 -21.59 18.64 4.45
CA GLU A 186 -22.24 18.60 5.78
C GLU A 186 -22.05 17.24 6.47
N ARG A 187 -22.26 16.14 5.75
CA ARG A 187 -22.02 14.78 6.27
C ARG A 187 -20.55 14.54 6.64
N LEU A 188 -19.62 15.07 5.84
CA LEU A 188 -18.19 15.02 6.14
C LEU A 188 -17.88 15.79 7.42
N MET A 189 -18.48 16.97 7.61
CA MET A 189 -18.27 17.80 8.80
C MET A 189 -18.81 17.15 10.09
N CYS A 190 -19.78 16.24 9.99
CA CYS A 190 -20.21 15.41 11.13
C CYS A 190 -19.18 14.35 11.57
N LYS A 191 -18.12 14.11 10.78
CA LYS A 191 -17.04 13.18 11.15
C LYS A 191 -15.94 13.94 11.87
N THR A 192 -16.03 14.04 13.19
CA THR A 192 -15.16 14.89 14.04
C THR A 192 -13.67 14.84 13.68
N GLN A 193 -13.06 13.65 13.60
CA GLN A 193 -11.62 13.53 13.33
C GLN A 193 -11.24 14.01 11.93
N LEU A 194 -12.08 13.71 10.92
CA LEU A 194 -11.87 14.16 9.55
C LEU A 194 -12.09 15.68 9.42
N ALA A 195 -13.15 16.20 10.04
CA ALA A 195 -13.46 17.62 10.07
C ALA A 195 -12.33 18.42 10.73
N MET A 196 -11.77 17.94 11.85
CA MET A 196 -10.62 18.57 12.50
C MET A 196 -9.37 18.53 11.64
N ALA A 197 -9.07 17.40 11.00
CA ALA A 197 -7.91 17.28 10.10
C ALA A 197 -8.01 18.23 8.90
N LEU A 198 -9.22 18.50 8.41
CA LEU A 198 -9.46 19.47 7.35
C LEU A 198 -9.40 20.91 7.88
N PHE A 199 -10.04 21.19 9.03
CA PHE A 199 -10.05 22.50 9.68
C PHE A 199 -8.63 23.03 9.90
N TRP A 200 -7.72 22.21 10.40
CA TRP A 200 -6.35 22.64 10.68
C TRP A 200 -5.57 23.05 9.42
N ARG A 201 -5.86 22.47 8.25
CA ARG A 201 -5.29 22.95 6.97
C ARG A 201 -5.73 24.38 6.63
N PHE A 202 -6.95 24.77 7.03
CA PHE A 202 -7.41 26.14 6.85
C PHE A 202 -6.94 27.07 7.97
N ALA A 203 -6.90 26.60 9.21
CA ALA A 203 -6.60 27.42 10.39
C ALA A 203 -5.09 27.66 10.57
N ASP A 204 -4.25 26.62 10.40
CA ASP A 204 -2.81 26.70 10.56
C ASP A 204 -2.09 26.67 9.21
N ARG A 205 -1.08 27.53 9.05
CA ARG A 205 -0.25 27.55 7.85
C ARG A 205 0.74 26.39 7.82
N SER A 206 1.15 25.83 8.96
CA SER A 206 2.09 24.69 8.98
C SER A 206 1.46 23.39 8.47
N ASP A 207 0.13 23.25 8.57
CA ASP A 207 -0.61 22.10 8.05
C ASP A 207 -0.93 22.20 6.56
N ARG A 208 -0.64 23.34 5.91
CA ARG A 208 -0.97 23.56 4.50
C ARG A 208 0.04 22.87 3.58
N PRO A 209 -0.42 22.28 2.46
CA PRO A 209 0.48 21.90 1.40
C PRO A 209 1.18 23.15 0.82
N SER A 210 2.49 23.06 0.60
CA SER A 210 3.30 24.18 0.09
C SER A 210 2.95 24.59 -1.35
N LYS A 211 2.43 23.65 -2.13
CA LYS A 211 1.99 23.78 -3.52
C LYS A 211 0.81 22.84 -3.76
N GLU A 212 0.21 22.93 -4.95
CA GLU A 212 -0.74 21.91 -5.41
C GLU A 212 -0.07 20.51 -5.40
N PRO A 213 -0.70 19.48 -4.80
CA PRO A 213 -0.06 18.16 -4.65
C PRO A 213 0.45 17.54 -5.95
N ALA A 214 -0.30 17.66 -7.05
CA ALA A 214 0.12 17.18 -8.37
C ALA A 214 1.41 17.85 -8.89
N LYS A 215 1.75 19.04 -8.40
CA LYS A 215 2.95 19.81 -8.77
C LYS A 215 4.10 19.66 -7.78
N MET A 216 3.90 18.95 -6.67
CA MET A 216 4.96 18.69 -5.72
C MET A 216 5.99 17.72 -6.33
N LYS A 217 7.24 17.85 -5.88
CA LYS A 217 8.35 16.96 -6.27
C LYS A 217 8.85 16.20 -5.04
N GLY A 218 9.49 15.06 -5.30
CA GLY A 218 10.07 14.22 -4.26
C GLY A 218 9.02 13.45 -3.45
N CYS A 219 9.42 13.05 -2.25
CA CYS A 219 8.80 12.02 -1.43
C CYS A 219 7.82 12.56 -0.36
N VAL A 220 7.09 13.65 -0.65
CA VAL A 220 6.25 14.38 0.33
C VAL A 220 5.19 13.51 1.01
N TYR A 221 4.72 12.48 0.29
CA TYR A 221 3.68 11.55 0.72
C TYR A 221 4.22 10.12 0.81
N HIS A 222 5.53 9.93 0.93
CA HIS A 222 6.12 8.60 1.02
C HIS A 222 6.28 8.15 2.47
N VAL A 223 6.27 6.84 2.64
CA VAL A 223 6.68 6.15 3.85
C VAL A 223 8.19 5.91 3.76
N HIS A 224 8.90 6.27 4.82
CA HIS A 224 10.33 6.00 4.99
C HIS A 224 10.56 5.30 6.31
N GLU A 225 11.41 4.28 6.29
CA GLU A 225 11.97 3.69 7.51
C GLU A 225 13.16 4.56 7.97
N ASP A 226 13.21 4.88 9.26
CA ASP A 226 14.35 5.45 9.99
C ASP A 226 15.17 6.53 9.25
N GLY A 227 14.54 7.66 8.95
CA GLY A 227 15.25 8.87 8.48
C GLY A 227 15.78 8.81 7.04
N ASN A 228 15.55 7.71 6.33
CA ASN A 228 15.86 7.61 4.91
C ASN A 228 14.97 8.55 4.09
N LYS A 229 15.49 9.05 2.98
CA LYS A 229 14.73 9.77 1.96
C LYS A 229 14.79 8.97 0.67
N CYS A 230 13.81 9.13 -0.21
CA CYS A 230 13.94 8.62 -1.56
C CYS A 230 15.21 9.18 -2.21
N THR A 231 16.06 8.27 -2.69
CA THR A 231 17.25 8.57 -3.50
C THR A 231 16.86 9.05 -4.88
#